data_AF-A0A2D7GZM7-F1
#
_entry.id   AF-A0A2D7GZM7-F1
#
_cell.length_a   1.000
_cell.length_b   1.000
_cell.length_c   1.000
_cell.angle_alpha   90.00
_cell.angle_beta   90.00
_cell.angle_gamma   90.00
#
_symmetry.space_group_name_H-M   'P 1'
#
loop_
_entity.id
_entity.type
_entity.pdbx_description
1 polymer ?
#
loop_
_entity_poly.entity_id
_entity_poly.type
_entity_poly.pdbx_seq_one_letter_code
_entity_poly.pdbx_strand_id
1 'polypeptide(L)'
;MPGEIFIKMSKEGSTLSGLIQGFSRAFSLAIQYGLPLLEATDRFRNMRFDPMGQTSNPNIPQATSILDYVAQYLAFEFTSISPREASAA
;
A
#
# COMPACT_ATOMS: atom_id res chain seq x y z
N MET A 1 -11.26 0.97 -11.83
CA MET A 1 -11.24 2.31 -11.19
C MET A 1 -9.80 2.82 -11.21
N PRO A 2 -9.53 4.06 -11.66
CA PRO A 2 -8.22 4.65 -11.51
C PRO A 2 -7.93 4.86 -10.01
N GLY A 3 -6.90 4.19 -9.50
CA GLY A 3 -6.42 4.34 -8.13
C GLY A 3 -5.15 5.18 -8.12
N GLU A 4 -5.14 6.24 -7.32
CA GLU A 4 -3.93 6.99 -7.01
C GLU A 4 -3.62 6.88 -5.53
N ILE A 5 -2.36 6.61 -5.23
CA ILE A 5 -1.85 6.42 -3.89
C ILE A 5 -0.82 7.50 -3.65
N PHE A 6 -0.98 8.24 -2.56
CA PHE A 6 -0.07 9.30 -2.15
C PHE A 6 0.38 9.04 -0.72
N ILE A 7 1.69 8.86 -0.53
CA ILE A 7 2.27 8.62 0.79
C ILE A 7 3.12 9.83 1.15
N LYS A 8 2.75 10.52 2.22
CA LYS A 8 3.52 11.64 2.78
C LYS A 8 4.12 11.23 4.12
N MET A 9 5.44 11.32 4.21
CA MET A 9 6.16 11.12 5.47
C MET A 9 6.43 12.44 6.17
N SER A 10 6.22 12.45 7.49
CA SER A 10 6.39 13.65 8.32
C SER A 10 7.75 13.75 9.02
N LYS A 11 8.49 12.64 9.18
CA LYS A 11 9.69 12.56 10.05
C LYS A 11 10.84 11.72 9.48
N GLU A 12 11.04 11.73 8.16
CA GLU A 12 12.11 10.94 7.52
C GLU A 12 13.00 11.79 6.61
N GLY A 13 14.24 11.31 6.39
CA GLY A 13 15.21 11.98 5.53
C GLY A 13 14.72 12.17 4.09
N SER A 14 15.22 13.20 3.40
CA SER A 14 14.81 13.56 2.04
C SER A 14 14.94 12.41 1.03
N THR A 15 15.93 11.54 1.21
CA THR A 15 16.15 10.35 0.38
C THR A 15 15.01 9.33 0.52
N LEU A 16 14.59 9.00 1.74
CA LEU A 16 13.52 8.02 1.97
C LEU A 16 12.17 8.59 1.51
N SER A 17 11.91 9.87 1.80
CA SER A 17 10.70 10.55 1.31
C SER A 17 10.62 10.54 -0.23
N GLY A 18 11.75 10.77 -0.91
CA GLY A 18 11.82 10.70 -2.38
C GLY A 18 11.54 9.30 -2.93
N LEU A 19 12.14 8.26 -2.33
CA LEU A 19 11.90 6.87 -2.72
C LEU A 19 10.44 6.46 -2.52
N ILE A 20 9.85 6.85 -1.40
CA ILE A 20 8.44 6.55 -1.09
C ILE A 20 7.51 7.27 -2.05
N GLN A 21 7.77 8.55 -2.37
CA GLN A 21 7.02 9.27 -3.39
C GLN A 21 7.10 8.60 -4.76
N GLY A 22 8.31 8.19 -5.17
CA GLY A 22 8.54 7.43 -6.40
C GLY A 22 7.78 6.10 -6.41
N PHE A 23 7.82 5.36 -5.31
CA PHE A 23 7.04 4.13 -5.13
C PHE A 23 5.55 4.39 -5.28
N SER A 24 4.99 5.37 -4.57
CA SER A 24 3.55 5.68 -4.65
C SER A 24 3.10 5.99 -6.07
N ARG A 25 3.92 6.72 -6.85
CA ARG A 25 3.63 7.00 -8.26
C ARG A 25 3.70 5.75 -9.12
N ALA A 26 4.75 4.93 -8.96
CA ALA A 26 4.89 3.68 -9.72
C ALA A 26 3.76 2.70 -9.41
N PHE A 27 3.37 2.60 -8.14
CA PHE A 27 2.30 1.73 -7.68
C PHE A 27 0.91 2.20 -8.16
N SER A 28 0.69 3.52 -8.16
CA SER A 28 -0.52 4.13 -8.77
C SER A 28 -0.64 3.78 -10.25
N LEU A 29 0.47 3.91 -11.00
CA LEU A 29 0.50 3.50 -12.41
C LEU A 29 0.22 2.01 -12.53
N ALA A 30 0.87 1.14 -11.75
CA ALA A 30 0.66 -0.31 -11.85
C ALA A 30 -0.81 -0.71 -11.68
N ILE A 31 -1.52 -0.12 -10.72
CA ILE A 31 -2.96 -0.36 -10.51
C ILE A 31 -3.78 0.18 -11.69
N GLN A 32 -3.45 1.37 -12.19
CA GLN A 32 -4.14 1.96 -13.36
C GLN A 32 -3.95 1.15 -14.64
N TYR A 33 -2.82 0.48 -14.81
CA TYR A 33 -2.50 -0.40 -15.95
C TYR A 33 -3.01 -1.84 -15.78
N GLY A 34 -3.81 -2.12 -14.76
CA GLY A 34 -4.55 -3.39 -14.62
C GLY A 34 -3.97 -4.37 -13.61
N LEU A 35 -3.01 -3.98 -12.77
CA LEU A 35 -2.57 -4.82 -11.65
C LEU A 35 -3.70 -4.93 -10.61
N PRO A 36 -4.20 -6.14 -10.29
CA PRO A 36 -5.23 -6.32 -9.28
C PRO A 36 -4.71 -5.92 -7.90
N LEU A 37 -5.47 -5.08 -7.19
CA LEU A 37 -5.05 -4.53 -5.88
C LEU A 37 -4.73 -5.64 -4.85
N LEU A 38 -5.49 -6.74 -4.85
CA LEU A 38 -5.25 -7.85 -3.93
C LEU A 38 -3.90 -8.52 -4.20
N GLU A 39 -3.57 -8.77 -5.47
CA GLU A 39 -2.27 -9.36 -5.84
C GLU A 39 -1.13 -8.36 -5.58
N ALA A 40 -1.36 -7.09 -5.87
CA ALA A 40 -0.43 -6.02 -5.61
C ALA A 40 -0.08 -5.94 -4.12
N THR A 41 -1.07 -5.88 -3.25
CA THR A 41 -0.89 -5.79 -1.78
C THR A 41 -0.28 -7.05 -1.18
N ASP A 42 -0.61 -8.24 -1.70
CA ASP A 42 -0.04 -9.50 -1.21
C ASP A 42 1.49 -9.56 -1.40
N ARG A 43 2.00 -9.05 -2.53
CA ARG A 43 3.44 -9.00 -2.82
C ARG A 43 4.24 -8.08 -1.90
N PHE A 44 3.61 -7.05 -1.33
CA PHE A 44 4.26 -6.11 -0.41
C PHE A 44 4.05 -6.45 1.06
N ARG A 45 3.15 -7.40 1.36
CA ARG A 45 2.90 -7.87 2.73
C ARG A 45 4.14 -8.57 3.28
N ASN A 46 4.44 -8.36 4.56
CA ASN A 46 5.62 -8.88 5.27
C ASN A 46 6.96 -8.36 4.75
N MET A 47 6.98 -7.35 3.89
CA MET A 47 8.22 -6.70 3.50
C MET A 47 8.83 -6.02 4.73
N ARG A 48 10.10 -6.31 5.02
CA ARG A 48 10.80 -5.87 6.23
C ARG A 48 11.86 -4.85 5.90
N PHE A 49 11.70 -3.63 6.39
CA PHE A 49 12.72 -2.58 6.35
C PHE A 49 12.34 -1.44 7.30
N ASP A 50 13.33 -0.68 7.76
CA ASP A 50 13.11 0.49 8.60
C ASP A 50 12.53 1.69 7.84
N PRO A 51 11.61 2.46 8.44
CA PRO A 51 11.04 2.30 9.78
C PRO A 51 9.97 1.20 9.88
N MET A 52 10.09 0.40 10.95
CA MET A 52 9.12 -0.62 11.36
C MET A 52 8.68 -0.38 12.81
N GLY A 53 7.48 -0.82 13.19
CA GLY A 53 7.03 -0.69 14.58
C GLY A 53 5.53 -0.60 14.76
N GLN A 54 5.16 -0.07 15.93
CA GLN A 54 3.76 0.16 16.30
C GLN A 54 3.19 1.33 15.51
N THR A 55 1.95 1.20 15.09
CA THR A 55 1.25 2.27 14.36
C THR A 55 0.12 2.84 15.21
N SER A 56 -0.33 4.04 14.85
CA SER A 56 -1.49 4.66 15.50
C SER A 56 -2.83 4.10 15.01
N ASN A 57 -2.83 3.19 14.02
CA ASN A 57 -4.04 2.63 13.45
C ASN A 57 -4.47 1.38 14.24
N PRO A 58 -5.66 1.37 14.87
CA PRO A 58 -6.12 0.22 15.65
C PRO A 58 -6.31 -1.05 14.81
N ASN A 59 -6.55 -0.92 13.50
CA ASN A 59 -6.70 -2.07 12.60
C ASN A 59 -5.36 -2.68 12.18
N ILE A 60 -4.27 -1.92 12.28
CA ILE A 60 -2.92 -2.35 11.89
C ILE A 60 -1.96 -1.97 13.04
N PRO A 61 -2.04 -2.66 14.19
CA PRO A 61 -1.31 -2.24 15.39
C PRO A 61 0.21 -2.30 15.23
N GLN A 62 0.71 -3.16 14.33
CA GLN A 62 2.13 -3.32 14.06
C GLN A 62 2.36 -3.55 12.56
N ALA A 63 3.39 -2.92 12.02
CA ALA A 63 3.82 -3.12 10.64
C ALA A 63 5.32 -3.40 10.56
N THR A 64 5.71 -4.29 9.66
CA THR A 64 7.14 -4.64 9.48
C THR A 64 7.88 -3.69 8.55
N SER A 65 7.16 -2.77 7.92
CA SER A 65 7.67 -1.63 7.18
C SER A 65 6.53 -0.68 6.79
N ILE A 66 6.86 0.47 6.20
CA ILE A 66 5.86 1.38 5.62
C ILE A 66 5.10 0.73 4.46
N LEU A 67 5.78 -0.04 3.60
CA LEU A 67 5.11 -0.67 2.46
C LEU A 67 4.17 -1.79 2.93
N ASP A 68 4.58 -2.53 3.95
CA ASP A 68 3.72 -3.52 4.60
C ASP A 68 2.50 -2.85 5.25
N TYR A 69 2.68 -1.71 5.93
CA TYR A 69 1.56 -0.92 6.47
C TYR A 69 0.59 -0.47 5.37
N VAL A 70 1.11 0.09 4.27
CA VAL A 70 0.28 0.54 3.15
C VAL A 70 -0.44 -0.63 2.50
N ALA A 71 0.23 -1.77 2.32
CA ALA A 71 -0.37 -2.97 1.77
C ALA A 71 -1.52 -3.49 2.64
N GLN A 72 -1.31 -3.58 3.95
CA GLN A 72 -2.35 -3.96 4.90
C GLN A 72 -3.51 -2.97 4.92
N TYR A 73 -3.22 -1.67 4.86
CA TYR A 73 -4.25 -0.61 4.81
C TYR A 73 -5.10 -0.71 3.55
N LEU A 74 -4.46 -0.83 2.38
CA LEU A 74 -5.16 -0.95 1.11
C LEU A 74 -5.96 -2.24 1.03
N ALA A 75 -5.42 -3.35 1.53
CA ALA A 75 -6.16 -4.60 1.62
C ALA A 75 -7.39 -4.43 2.51
N PHE A 76 -7.26 -3.85 3.71
CA PHE A 76 -8.38 -3.66 4.63
C PHE A 76 -9.47 -2.74 4.06
N GLU A 77 -9.08 -1.58 3.52
CA GLU A 77 -10.02 -0.55 3.05
C GLU A 77 -10.78 -0.99 1.79
N PHE A 78 -10.07 -1.60 0.82
CA PHE A 78 -10.61 -1.88 -0.50
C PHE A 78 -11.02 -3.34 -0.74
N THR A 79 -10.64 -4.29 0.14
CA THR A 79 -11.14 -5.68 0.04
C THR A 79 -12.57 -5.85 0.58
N SER A 80 -13.17 -4.78 1.11
CA SER A 80 -14.60 -4.72 1.43
C SER A 80 -15.49 -4.68 0.18
N ILE A 81 -14.90 -4.52 -1.01
CA ILE A 81 -15.60 -4.61 -2.29
C ILE A 81 -15.76 -6.09 -2.67
N SER A 82 -17.01 -6.53 -2.61
CA SER A 82 -17.52 -7.89 -2.80
C SER A 82 -16.81 -8.66 -3.95
N PRO A 83 -16.49 -9.97 -3.79
CA PRO A 83 -15.87 -10.83 -4.82
C PRO A 83 -16.69 -11.03 -6.11
N ARG A 84 -17.76 -10.27 -6.35
CA ARG A 84 -18.71 -10.49 -7.46
C ARG A 84 -18.41 -9.73 -8.74
N GLU A 85 -17.51 -8.76 -8.75
CA GLU A 85 -17.28 -7.93 -9.96
C GLU A 85 -16.01 -8.26 -10.74
N ALA A 86 -15.13 -9.14 -10.22
CA ALA A 86 -13.90 -9.54 -10.91
C ALA A 86 -14.07 -10.72 -11.91
N SER A 87 -15.28 -11.27 -12.06
CA SER A 87 -15.57 -12.40 -12.97
C SER A 87 -16.63 -12.08 -14.04
N ALA A 88 -16.81 -10.80 -14.38
CA ALA A 88 -17.68 -10.38 -15.46
C ALA A 88 -16.98 -9.34 -16.36
N ALA A 89 -15.97 -9.80 -17.10
CA ALA A 89 -15.49 -9.16 -18.32
C ALA A 89 -14.90 -10.24 -19.25
#